data_AF-A0A9X9M6Z0-F1
#
_entry.id   AF-A0A9X9M6Z0-F1
#
_cell.length_a   1.000
_cell.length_b   1.000
_cell.length_c   1.000
_cell.angle_alpha   90.00
_cell.angle_beta   90.00
_cell.angle_gamma   90.00
#
_symmetry.space_group_name_H-M   'P 1'
#
loop_
_entity.id
_entity.type
_entity.pdbx_description
1 polymer ?
#
loop_
_entity_poly.entity_id
_entity_poly.type
_entity_poly.pdbx_seq_one_letter_code
_entity_poly.pdbx_strand_id
1 'polypeptide(L)'
;MIYEEDAEEWARYLTEVFLHVVKREAVLLYRLENYSFWDLELLNLNSYKCKLLILSNGLLKDLTPKKCQFLEKVLHSPESVVTLLCGVTSSDQLYKLLNITGGKWEMSTEQEPQDYIAVIESIIFGDSEDYLEVNIPTDLGVEHLGELSKRKETEELSKASRDTVPLAMVLPAEIPCENPGEIFIILRDEVIGDTVEVEFTTNSKRIRTQPTRWNKTIWCMKALDFPAGSVNVCVYCDGVIKATTEMKYSTTAKPMENLLGVAHPGDSACQKDIDELDDILTSIFKHEIPYYEFRSFQPEINLQKEREYFPTASIIHTL
;
A
#
# COMPACT_ATOMS: atom_id res chain seq x y z
N MET A 1 11.33 -11.31 3.18
CA MET A 1 11.79 -12.07 4.36
C MET A 1 10.91 -11.72 5.55
N ILE A 2 10.40 -12.74 6.24
CA ILE A 2 9.43 -12.62 7.34
C ILE A 2 10.11 -13.13 8.61
N TYR A 3 10.08 -12.37 9.70
CA TYR A 3 10.81 -12.71 10.94
C TYR A 3 10.18 -12.01 12.17
N GLU A 4 10.55 -12.44 13.37
CA GLU A 4 10.27 -11.76 14.65
C GLU A 4 11.54 -11.07 15.17
N GLU A 5 11.41 -10.19 16.17
CA GLU A 5 12.52 -9.45 16.81
C GLU A 5 13.73 -10.32 17.16
N ASP A 6 13.51 -11.53 17.69
CA ASP A 6 14.58 -12.44 18.10
C ASP A 6 15.42 -12.99 16.92
N ALA A 7 14.93 -12.84 15.69
CA ALA A 7 15.59 -13.24 14.46
C ALA A 7 16.08 -12.06 13.60
N GLU A 8 16.06 -10.82 14.12
CA GLU A 8 16.41 -9.64 13.35
C GLU A 8 17.87 -9.61 12.88
N GLU A 9 18.80 -10.12 13.68
CA GLU A 9 20.21 -10.23 13.28
C GLU A 9 20.39 -11.17 12.08
N TRP A 10 19.67 -12.29 12.07
CA TRP A 10 19.62 -13.21 10.93
C TRP A 10 18.99 -12.55 9.71
N ALA A 11 17.93 -11.76 9.89
CA ALA A 11 17.31 -11.04 8.78
C ALA A 11 18.28 -10.03 8.13
N ARG A 12 19.06 -9.30 8.93
CA ARG A 12 20.08 -8.37 8.42
C ARG A 12 21.22 -9.11 7.72
N TYR A 13 21.73 -10.17 8.35
CA TYR A 13 22.80 -10.98 7.77
C TYR A 13 22.42 -11.57 6.41
N LEU A 14 21.26 -12.24 6.34
CA LEU A 14 20.78 -12.83 5.10
C LEU A 14 20.50 -11.77 4.02
N THR A 15 20.06 -10.57 4.41
CA THR A 15 19.92 -9.46 3.45
C THR A 15 21.25 -9.20 2.76
N GLU A 16 22.33 -9.01 3.51
CA GLU A 16 23.67 -8.76 2.93
C GLU A 16 24.17 -9.93 2.08
N VAL A 17 23.91 -11.18 2.50
CA VAL A 17 24.23 -12.38 1.69
C VAL A 17 23.48 -12.38 0.37
N PHE A 18 22.18 -12.05 0.37
CA PHE A 18 21.36 -12.09 -0.84
C PHE A 18 21.61 -10.91 -1.79
N LEU A 19 22.23 -9.82 -1.33
CA LEU A 19 22.64 -8.72 -2.22
C LEU A 19 23.62 -9.16 -3.33
N HIS A 20 24.26 -10.33 -3.19
CA HIS A 20 25.08 -10.92 -4.24
C HIS A 20 24.27 -11.46 -5.43
N VAL A 21 22.98 -11.73 -5.25
CA VAL A 21 22.10 -12.39 -6.23
C VAL A 21 20.93 -11.49 -6.62
N VAL A 22 20.40 -10.72 -5.67
CA VAL A 22 19.24 -9.85 -5.86
C VAL A 22 19.59 -8.40 -5.53
N LYS A 23 18.92 -7.47 -6.21
CA LYS A 23 19.08 -6.03 -5.92
C LYS A 23 18.52 -5.70 -4.53
N ARG A 24 19.08 -4.69 -3.88
CA ARG A 24 18.68 -4.25 -2.54
C ARG A 24 17.19 -3.90 -2.48
N GLU A 25 16.67 -3.24 -3.51
CA GLU A 25 15.28 -2.80 -3.60
C GLU A 25 14.31 -3.97 -3.78
N ALA A 26 14.80 -5.15 -4.18
CA ALA A 26 13.99 -6.35 -4.35
C ALA A 26 13.87 -7.18 -3.06
N VAL A 27 14.55 -6.79 -1.97
CA VAL A 27 14.50 -7.47 -0.68
C VAL A 27 13.66 -6.68 0.30
N LEU A 28 12.48 -7.22 0.64
CA LEU A 28 11.62 -6.67 1.69
C LEU A 28 11.85 -7.41 3.00
N LEU A 29 12.16 -6.66 4.07
CA LEU A 29 12.18 -7.14 5.44
C LEU A 29 10.82 -6.86 6.11
N TYR A 30 10.19 -7.90 6.65
CA TYR A 30 8.89 -7.80 7.30
C TYR A 30 8.93 -8.41 8.70
N ARG A 31 8.84 -7.55 9.71
CA ARG A 31 8.82 -7.92 11.14
C ARG A 31 7.39 -8.23 11.58
N LEU A 32 7.15 -9.42 12.10
CA LEU A 32 5.83 -9.94 12.43
C LEU A 32 5.17 -9.25 13.62
N GLU A 33 5.88 -8.53 14.49
CA GLU A 33 5.22 -7.67 15.50
C GLU A 33 4.31 -6.60 14.87
N ASN A 34 4.67 -6.13 13.68
CA ASN A 34 3.92 -5.10 12.95
C ASN A 34 2.80 -5.70 12.08
N TYR A 35 2.46 -6.98 12.25
CA TYR A 35 1.57 -7.64 11.32
C TYR A 35 0.17 -7.05 11.30
N SER A 36 -0.30 -6.70 10.11
CA SER A 36 -1.69 -6.40 9.84
C SER A 36 -2.18 -7.17 8.61
N PHE A 37 -3.47 -7.52 8.59
CA PHE A 37 -4.05 -8.15 7.39
C PHE A 37 -4.01 -7.23 6.17
N TRP A 38 -3.92 -5.93 6.39
CA TRP A 38 -3.78 -4.94 5.33
C TRP A 38 -2.39 -5.01 4.67
N ASP A 39 -1.36 -5.47 5.37
CA ASP A 39 0.01 -5.57 4.82
C ASP A 39 0.14 -6.59 3.69
N LEU A 40 -0.73 -7.62 3.66
CA LEU A 40 -0.79 -8.57 2.54
C LEU A 40 -1.08 -7.87 1.21
N GLU A 41 -1.98 -6.89 1.22
CA GLU A 41 -2.41 -6.12 0.05
C GLU A 41 -1.50 -4.90 -0.17
N LEU A 42 -1.18 -4.15 0.90
CA LEU A 42 -0.35 -2.94 0.85
C LEU A 42 1.10 -3.20 0.43
N LEU A 43 1.72 -4.26 0.97
CA LEU A 43 3.10 -4.63 0.61
C LEU A 43 3.16 -5.63 -0.53
N ASN A 44 1.99 -6.02 -1.07
CA ASN A 44 1.82 -7.03 -2.11
C ASN A 44 2.68 -8.27 -1.86
N LEU A 45 2.69 -8.77 -0.62
CA LEU A 45 3.58 -9.85 -0.19
C LEU A 45 3.45 -11.10 -1.07
N ASN A 46 2.26 -11.33 -1.61
CA ASN A 46 1.98 -12.44 -2.50
C ASN A 46 2.71 -12.36 -3.85
N SER A 47 3.03 -11.16 -4.34
CA SER A 47 3.73 -10.95 -5.61
C SER A 47 5.21 -11.31 -5.60
N TYR A 48 5.82 -11.44 -4.41
CA TYR A 48 7.22 -11.82 -4.30
C TYR A 48 7.40 -13.27 -4.77
N LYS A 49 8.32 -13.44 -5.73
CA LYS A 49 8.72 -14.74 -6.28
C LYS A 49 9.28 -15.70 -5.24
N CYS A 50 9.96 -15.17 -4.22
CA CYS A 50 10.54 -15.95 -3.14
C CYS A 50 10.15 -15.35 -1.79
N LYS A 51 9.65 -16.19 -0.88
CA LYS A 51 9.20 -15.83 0.45
C LYS A 51 10.00 -16.63 1.47
N LEU A 52 10.95 -15.97 2.12
CA LEU A 52 11.75 -16.59 3.18
C LEU A 52 11.17 -16.25 4.55
N LEU A 53 10.85 -17.27 5.34
CA LEU A 53 10.47 -17.18 6.75
C LEU A 53 11.66 -17.57 7.62
N ILE A 54 12.02 -16.74 8.59
CA ILE A 54 12.98 -17.11 9.63
C ILE A 54 12.20 -17.65 10.82
N LEU A 55 12.26 -18.97 11.01
CA LEU A 55 11.56 -19.67 12.07
C LEU A 55 12.41 -19.71 13.33
N SER A 56 12.10 -18.83 14.28
CA SER A 56 12.73 -18.79 15.59
C SER A 56 11.88 -19.46 16.67
N ASN A 57 12.50 -19.75 17.82
CA ASN A 57 11.76 -20.18 19.01
C ASN A 57 10.80 -19.10 19.53
N GLY A 58 11.14 -17.81 19.37
CA GLY A 58 10.24 -16.70 19.72
C GLY A 58 8.97 -16.73 18.88
N LEU A 59 9.11 -16.90 17.56
CA LEU A 59 7.97 -17.01 16.65
C LEU A 59 7.04 -18.14 17.05
N LEU A 60 7.55 -19.37 17.24
CA LEU A 60 6.71 -20.53 17.61
C LEU A 60 5.94 -20.33 18.93
N LYS A 61 6.51 -19.58 19.88
CA LYS A 61 5.87 -19.30 21.18
C LYS A 61 4.82 -18.20 21.09
N ASP A 62 4.96 -17.26 20.16
CA ASP A 62 4.07 -16.11 19.99
C ASP A 62 3.10 -16.25 18.81
N LEU A 63 2.89 -17.48 18.32
CA LEU A 63 1.87 -17.75 17.28
C LEU A 63 0.45 -17.58 17.83
N THR A 64 -0.08 -16.37 17.69
CA THR A 64 -1.50 -16.09 17.92
C THR A 64 -2.35 -16.55 16.72
N PRO A 65 -3.67 -16.83 16.89
CA PRO A 65 -4.53 -17.23 15.77
C PRO A 65 -4.54 -16.25 14.59
N LYS A 66 -4.38 -14.95 14.87
CA LYS A 66 -4.30 -13.92 13.84
C LYS A 66 -2.98 -13.99 13.07
N LYS A 67 -1.84 -14.22 13.75
CA LYS A 67 -0.54 -14.45 13.10
C LYS A 67 -0.58 -15.72 12.25
N CYS A 68 -1.19 -16.80 12.74
CA CYS A 68 -1.38 -18.03 11.95
C CYS A 68 -2.15 -17.75 10.65
N GLN A 69 -3.32 -17.12 10.73
CA GLN A 69 -4.12 -16.77 9.55
C GLN A 69 -3.36 -15.86 8.56
N PHE A 70 -2.51 -14.97 9.05
CA PHE A 70 -1.65 -14.15 8.19
C PHE A 70 -0.59 -15.01 7.47
N LEU A 71 0.14 -15.84 8.22
CA LEU A 71 1.17 -16.72 7.67
C LEU A 71 0.60 -17.75 6.71
N GLU A 72 -0.59 -18.29 6.97
CA GLU A 72 -1.32 -19.18 6.06
C GLU A 72 -1.54 -18.55 4.68
N LYS A 73 -1.88 -17.26 4.64
CA LYS A 73 -2.10 -16.52 3.39
C LYS A 73 -0.79 -16.23 2.67
N VAL A 74 0.24 -15.77 3.41
CA VAL A 74 1.53 -15.40 2.80
C VAL A 74 2.30 -16.62 2.32
N LEU A 75 2.27 -17.72 3.07
CA LEU A 75 3.06 -18.94 2.82
C LEU A 75 2.30 -19.99 1.98
N HIS A 76 1.22 -19.60 1.31
CA HIS A 76 0.34 -20.53 0.62
C HIS A 76 1.01 -21.29 -0.56
N SER A 77 2.07 -20.73 -1.15
CA SER A 77 2.75 -21.33 -2.32
C SER A 77 4.03 -22.06 -1.88
N PRO A 78 4.01 -23.40 -1.72
CA PRO A 78 5.14 -24.15 -1.14
C PRO A 78 6.40 -24.14 -2.01
N GLU A 79 6.27 -23.96 -3.34
CA GLU A 79 7.40 -23.90 -4.28
C GLU A 79 8.21 -22.60 -4.14
N SER A 80 7.58 -21.52 -3.66
CA SER A 80 8.19 -20.19 -3.50
C SER A 80 8.59 -19.88 -2.05
N VAL A 81 8.31 -20.79 -1.11
CA VAL A 81 8.51 -20.58 0.32
C VAL A 81 9.76 -21.30 0.80
N VAL A 82 10.61 -20.55 1.50
CA VAL A 82 11.82 -21.06 2.17
C VAL A 82 11.68 -20.85 3.67
N THR A 83 11.98 -21.87 4.46
CA THR A 83 12.04 -21.76 5.92
C THR A 83 13.47 -21.88 6.40
N LEU A 84 13.99 -20.84 7.06
CA LEU A 84 15.27 -20.90 7.79
C LEU A 84 15.00 -21.29 9.25
N LEU A 85 15.58 -22.39 9.69
CA LEU A 85 15.51 -22.88 11.06
C LEU A 85 16.51 -22.12 11.95
N CYS A 86 16.01 -21.16 12.71
CA CYS A 86 16.80 -20.34 13.63
C CYS A 86 16.65 -20.82 15.08
N GLY A 87 17.48 -21.77 15.49
CA GLY A 87 17.44 -22.34 16.84
C GLY A 87 16.27 -23.31 17.08
N VAL A 88 15.65 -23.80 16.01
CA VAL A 88 14.59 -24.81 16.00
C VAL A 88 15.06 -26.04 15.20
N THR A 89 14.53 -27.22 15.49
CA THR A 89 14.99 -28.46 14.85
C THR A 89 14.21 -28.86 13.60
N SER A 90 12.99 -28.35 13.42
CA SER A 90 12.13 -28.67 12.28
C SER A 90 11.03 -27.62 12.12
N SER A 91 10.59 -27.40 10.88
CA SER A 91 9.41 -26.58 10.55
C SER A 91 8.07 -27.31 10.69
N ASP A 92 8.05 -28.61 10.95
CA ASP A 92 6.83 -29.43 11.05
C ASP A 92 5.81 -28.87 12.05
N GLN A 93 6.30 -28.38 13.20
CA GLN A 93 5.44 -27.80 14.22
C GLN A 93 4.71 -26.56 13.71
N LEU A 94 5.39 -25.70 12.96
CA LEU A 94 4.80 -24.51 12.37
C LEU A 94 3.72 -24.92 11.36
N TYR A 95 4.05 -25.76 10.39
CA TYR A 95 3.12 -26.11 9.32
C TYR A 95 1.91 -26.90 9.82
N LYS A 96 2.08 -27.70 10.88
CA LYS A 96 0.96 -28.33 11.58
C LYS A 96 0.02 -27.31 12.24
N LEU A 97 0.55 -26.21 12.78
CA LEU A 97 -0.25 -25.13 13.36
C LEU A 97 -0.96 -24.29 12.30
N LEU A 98 -0.32 -24.06 11.15
CA LEU A 98 -0.87 -23.31 10.02
C LEU A 98 -1.83 -24.14 9.15
N ASN A 99 -1.88 -25.46 9.31
CA ASN A 99 -2.72 -26.34 8.48
C ASN A 99 -2.49 -26.16 6.95
N ILE A 100 -1.24 -25.88 6.56
CA ILE A 100 -0.80 -25.78 5.16
C ILE A 100 0.29 -26.82 4.89
N THR A 101 0.50 -27.16 3.63
CA THR A 101 1.63 -28.01 3.22
C THR A 101 2.95 -27.30 3.52
N GLY A 102 3.92 -28.04 4.07
CA GLY A 102 5.25 -27.52 4.34
C GLY A 102 5.90 -26.92 3.08
N GLY A 103 6.71 -25.89 3.27
CA GLY A 103 7.54 -25.34 2.20
C GLY A 103 8.49 -26.40 1.68
N LYS A 104 8.75 -26.37 0.37
CA LYS A 104 9.67 -27.34 -0.26
C LYS A 104 11.12 -27.14 0.18
N TRP A 105 11.46 -25.91 0.58
CA TRP A 105 12.81 -25.51 0.89
C TRP A 105 12.97 -25.22 2.38
N GLU A 106 13.89 -25.94 3.01
CA GLU A 106 14.25 -25.76 4.42
C GLU A 106 15.77 -25.59 4.52
N MET A 107 16.20 -24.63 5.34
CA MET A 107 17.61 -24.29 5.56
C MET A 107 17.93 -24.21 7.05
N SER A 108 19.15 -24.54 7.45
CA SER A 108 19.66 -24.44 8.82
C SER A 108 20.64 -23.27 8.92
N THR A 109 20.66 -22.60 10.06
CA THR A 109 21.67 -21.57 10.39
C THR A 109 23.11 -22.09 10.43
N GLU A 110 23.32 -23.40 10.40
CA GLU A 110 24.64 -24.04 10.36
C GLU A 110 25.22 -24.17 8.94
N GLN A 111 24.46 -23.80 7.90
CA GLN A 111 24.90 -23.88 6.51
C GLN A 111 25.77 -22.69 6.11
N GLU A 112 26.55 -22.88 5.04
CA GLU A 112 27.41 -21.85 4.49
C GLU A 112 26.59 -20.83 3.65
N PRO A 113 27.07 -19.58 3.49
CA PRO A 113 26.35 -18.54 2.74
C PRO A 113 25.96 -18.95 1.32
N GLN A 114 26.81 -19.74 0.67
CA GLN A 114 26.61 -20.24 -0.70
C GLN A 114 25.41 -21.18 -0.79
N ASP A 115 25.13 -21.95 0.26
CA ASP A 115 23.97 -22.86 0.29
C ASP A 115 22.67 -22.05 0.30
N TYR A 116 22.62 -20.96 1.09
CA TYR A 116 21.47 -20.06 1.10
C TYR A 116 21.23 -19.43 -0.27
N ILE A 117 22.32 -18.97 -0.91
CA ILE A 117 22.27 -18.38 -2.25
C ILE A 117 21.71 -19.38 -3.27
N ALA A 118 22.23 -20.62 -3.29
CA ALA A 118 21.79 -21.65 -4.24
C ALA A 118 20.29 -21.95 -4.12
N VAL A 119 19.75 -22.00 -2.90
CA VAL A 119 18.31 -22.20 -2.67
C VAL A 119 17.52 -21.02 -3.26
N ILE A 120 17.90 -19.78 -2.96
CA ILE A 120 17.20 -18.60 -3.48
C ILE A 120 17.30 -18.49 -5.00
N GLU A 121 18.46 -18.78 -5.59
CA GLU A 121 18.64 -18.82 -7.05
C GLU A 121 17.74 -19.86 -7.71
N SER A 122 17.64 -21.06 -7.13
CA SER A 122 16.77 -22.10 -7.67
C SER A 122 15.30 -21.71 -7.68
N ILE A 123 14.85 -20.85 -6.77
CA ILE A 123 13.46 -20.35 -6.74
C ILE A 123 13.27 -19.19 -7.71
N ILE A 124 14.22 -18.25 -7.77
CA ILE A 124 14.09 -17.05 -8.60
C ILE A 124 14.28 -17.37 -10.10
N PHE A 125 15.17 -18.30 -10.41
CA PHE A 125 15.58 -18.66 -11.77
C PHE A 125 15.16 -20.06 -12.20
N GLY A 126 14.68 -20.93 -11.29
CA GLY A 126 14.30 -22.31 -11.62
C GLY A 126 13.09 -22.46 -12.53
N ASP A 127 12.26 -21.41 -12.70
CA ASP A 127 11.18 -21.38 -13.70
C ASP A 127 11.69 -21.11 -15.13
N SER A 128 13.00 -20.94 -15.32
CA SER A 128 13.67 -20.73 -16.61
C SER A 128 14.29 -22.03 -17.13
N GLU A 129 13.48 -23.04 -17.46
CA GLU A 129 13.91 -24.08 -18.42
C GLU A 129 13.91 -23.52 -19.85
N ASP A 130 14.73 -22.50 -20.10
CA ASP A 130 15.34 -22.25 -21.42
C ASP A 130 16.85 -22.40 -21.20
N TYR A 131 17.29 -23.66 -21.24
CA TYR A 131 18.69 -24.05 -21.10
C TYR A 131 19.54 -23.40 -22.20
N LEU A 132 20.33 -22.38 -21.83
CA LEU A 132 21.61 -22.14 -22.52
C LEU A 132 22.63 -23.14 -21.98
N GLU A 133 22.48 -24.40 -22.40
CA GLU A 133 23.61 -25.32 -22.40
C GLU A 133 24.56 -24.94 -23.53
N VAL A 134 25.71 -24.39 -23.13
CA VAL A 134 26.91 -24.31 -23.95
C VAL A 134 27.31 -25.73 -24.33
N ASN A 135 27.14 -26.08 -25.61
CA ASN A 135 27.81 -27.23 -26.21
C ASN A 135 28.54 -26.79 -27.48
N ILE A 136 29.87 -26.79 -27.41
CA ILE A 136 30.77 -26.95 -28.57
C ILE A 136 31.13 -28.45 -28.60
N PRO A 137 30.86 -29.19 -29.68
CA PRO A 137 31.93 -29.41 -30.67
C PRO A 137 31.50 -29.53 -32.15
N THR A 138 32.33 -28.91 -33.00
CA THR A 138 32.93 -29.41 -34.26
C THR A 138 32.10 -30.20 -35.29
N ASP A 139 31.90 -29.52 -36.43
CA ASP A 139 32.02 -29.97 -37.85
C ASP A 139 31.16 -31.13 -38.39
N LEU A 140 30.23 -30.81 -39.29
CA LEU A 140 30.16 -31.33 -40.67
C LEU A 140 28.88 -30.87 -41.39
N GLY A 141 29.06 -30.00 -42.39
CA GLY A 141 28.52 -30.21 -43.75
C GLY A 141 27.04 -29.92 -44.09
N VAL A 142 26.88 -28.85 -44.88
CA VAL A 142 26.17 -28.81 -46.20
C VAL A 142 24.64 -28.60 -46.24
N GLU A 143 24.30 -27.39 -46.73
CA GLU A 143 23.22 -26.96 -47.69
C GLU A 143 21.76 -26.75 -47.22
N HIS A 144 21.32 -25.47 -47.19
CA HIS A 144 20.34 -24.79 -48.10
C HIS A 144 18.87 -25.20 -47.86
N LEU A 145 17.85 -24.35 -47.70
CA LEU A 145 17.46 -23.11 -48.40
C LEU A 145 16.15 -22.56 -47.78
N GLY A 146 16.00 -21.23 -47.70
CA GLY A 146 14.71 -20.48 -47.74
C GLY A 146 13.88 -20.47 -46.45
N GLU A 147 13.19 -19.41 -46.03
CA GLU A 147 12.76 -18.20 -46.71
C GLU A 147 12.31 -17.18 -45.64
N LEU A 148 12.75 -15.93 -45.81
CA LEU A 148 12.30 -14.77 -45.02
C LEU A 148 10.84 -14.47 -45.36
N SER A 149 9.97 -14.40 -44.35
CA SER A 149 8.67 -13.72 -44.49
C SER A 149 8.35 -12.86 -43.27
N LYS A 150 8.57 -11.55 -43.45
CA LYS A 150 7.92 -10.48 -42.68
C LYS A 150 6.50 -10.31 -43.22
N ARG A 151 5.45 -10.42 -42.39
CA ARG A 151 4.29 -9.50 -42.45
C ARG A 151 3.34 -9.60 -41.24
N LYS A 152 3.27 -8.47 -40.52
CA LYS A 152 2.12 -7.76 -39.90
C LYS A 152 1.13 -8.49 -38.97
N GLU A 153 0.99 -7.89 -37.78
CA GLU A 153 -0.25 -7.35 -37.17
C GLU A 153 -1.56 -7.85 -37.81
N THR A 154 -2.55 -8.34 -37.07
CA THR A 154 -3.34 -7.58 -36.10
C THR A 154 -4.26 -8.53 -35.31
N GLU A 155 -4.71 -8.08 -34.14
CA GLU A 155 -5.98 -8.44 -33.49
C GLU A 155 -6.18 -9.89 -33.01
N GLU A 156 -6.14 -10.07 -31.69
CA GLU A 156 -7.32 -10.52 -30.96
C GLU A 156 -7.34 -9.91 -29.55
N LEU A 157 -7.87 -8.69 -29.48
CA LEU A 157 -8.52 -8.18 -28.29
C LEU A 157 -9.85 -8.94 -28.13
N SER A 158 -10.01 -9.70 -27.05
CA SER A 158 -11.19 -9.62 -26.17
C SER A 158 -11.26 -10.82 -25.22
N LYS A 159 -11.19 -10.53 -23.92
CA LYS A 159 -12.20 -10.91 -22.92
C LYS A 159 -11.67 -10.65 -21.51
N ALA A 160 -12.04 -9.49 -20.96
CA ALA A 160 -12.76 -9.40 -19.69
C ALA A 160 -12.94 -7.92 -19.35
N SER A 161 -14.08 -7.38 -19.77
CA SER A 161 -14.69 -6.28 -19.02
C SER A 161 -14.94 -6.78 -17.60
N ARG A 162 -14.17 -6.27 -16.65
CA ARG A 162 -14.53 -6.21 -15.24
C ARG A 162 -14.28 -4.76 -14.83
N ASP A 163 -15.29 -4.16 -14.23
CA ASP A 163 -15.34 -2.77 -13.79
C ASP A 163 -13.99 -2.31 -13.24
N THR A 164 -13.27 -1.50 -14.01
CA THR A 164 -11.97 -0.96 -13.60
C THR A 164 -12.25 0.23 -12.70
N VAL A 165 -12.52 -0.06 -11.43
CA VAL A 165 -12.55 0.98 -10.39
C VAL A 165 -11.20 1.69 -10.44
N PRO A 166 -11.16 3.03 -10.61
CA PRO A 166 -9.89 3.75 -10.73
C PRO A 166 -9.02 3.52 -9.50
N LEU A 167 -7.73 3.25 -9.72
CA LEU A 167 -6.77 2.97 -8.64
C LEU A 167 -6.27 4.25 -7.95
N ALA A 168 -6.74 5.41 -8.41
CA ALA A 168 -6.41 6.71 -7.85
C ALA A 168 -7.58 7.70 -8.01
N MET A 169 -7.73 8.59 -7.04
CA MET A 169 -8.67 9.70 -7.04
C MET A 169 -7.90 11.02 -6.94
N VAL A 170 -8.36 12.05 -7.65
CA VAL A 170 -7.79 13.40 -7.57
C VAL A 170 -8.85 14.35 -7.04
N LEU A 171 -8.51 15.09 -5.99
CA LEU A 171 -9.39 16.03 -5.31
C LEU A 171 -8.73 17.42 -5.18
N PRO A 172 -9.51 18.50 -5.13
CA PRO A 172 -10.94 18.56 -5.46
C PRO A 172 -11.18 18.41 -6.97
N ALA A 173 -12.38 17.99 -7.37
CA ALA A 173 -12.73 17.84 -8.80
C ALA A 173 -12.95 19.19 -9.53
N GLU A 174 -13.22 20.25 -8.78
CA GLU A 174 -13.38 21.62 -9.28
C GLU A 174 -12.51 22.59 -8.47
N ILE A 175 -11.82 23.49 -9.17
CA ILE A 175 -10.84 24.42 -8.63
C ILE A 175 -11.12 25.84 -9.14
N PRO A 176 -11.08 26.87 -8.28
CA PRO A 176 -11.20 28.25 -8.74
C PRO A 176 -9.95 28.68 -9.51
N CYS A 177 -10.12 29.41 -10.61
CA CYS A 177 -8.99 29.97 -11.36
C CYS A 177 -8.18 30.97 -10.52
N GLU A 178 -8.84 31.69 -9.59
CA GLU A 178 -8.20 32.60 -8.66
C GLU A 178 -7.93 31.88 -7.33
N ASN A 179 -6.65 31.80 -6.94
CA ASN A 179 -6.18 31.08 -5.76
C ASN A 179 -6.61 29.59 -5.73
N PRO A 180 -6.05 28.77 -6.64
CA PRO A 180 -6.52 27.41 -6.88
C PRO A 180 -6.21 26.42 -5.73
N GLY A 181 -5.46 26.83 -4.71
CA GLY A 181 -5.22 26.03 -3.51
C GLY A 181 -4.36 24.80 -3.74
N GLU A 182 -4.70 23.71 -3.08
CA GLU A 182 -3.98 22.43 -3.12
C GLU A 182 -4.84 21.33 -3.73
N ILE A 183 -4.18 20.39 -4.38
CA ILE A 183 -4.78 19.15 -4.86
C ILE A 183 -4.20 17.96 -4.13
N PHE A 184 -5.01 16.93 -4.00
CA PHE A 184 -4.70 15.68 -3.33
C PHE A 184 -4.90 14.53 -4.31
N ILE A 185 -3.90 13.66 -4.37
CA ILE A 185 -3.94 12.41 -5.12
C ILE A 185 -4.01 11.30 -4.10
N ILE A 186 -5.14 10.59 -4.07
CA ILE A 186 -5.40 9.49 -3.15
C ILE A 186 -5.34 8.20 -3.96
N LEU A 187 -4.31 7.40 -3.72
CA LEU A 187 -4.15 6.10 -4.34
C LEU A 187 -4.90 5.05 -3.52
N ARG A 188 -5.53 4.10 -4.21
CA ARG A 188 -6.20 2.96 -3.57
C ARG A 188 -5.19 2.06 -2.86
N ASP A 189 -4.05 1.86 -3.51
CA ASP A 189 -2.95 1.02 -3.04
C ASP A 189 -1.72 1.88 -2.75
N GLU A 190 -0.90 1.48 -1.79
CA GLU A 190 0.40 2.12 -1.53
C GLU A 190 1.36 1.85 -2.70
N VAL A 191 2.12 2.86 -3.11
CA VAL A 191 3.11 2.74 -4.19
C VAL A 191 4.46 2.42 -3.59
N ILE A 192 5.02 1.28 -3.99
CA ILE A 192 6.38 0.83 -3.63
C ILE A 192 7.36 1.43 -4.66
N GLY A 193 7.54 2.75 -4.57
CA GLY A 193 8.37 3.55 -5.47
C GLY A 193 8.26 5.03 -5.13
N ASP A 194 9.35 5.78 -5.25
CA ASP A 194 9.37 7.21 -4.89
C ASP A 194 8.73 8.12 -5.97
N THR A 195 8.34 7.55 -7.12
CA THR A 195 7.93 8.32 -8.30
C THR A 195 6.44 8.21 -8.60
N VAL A 196 5.65 9.02 -7.90
CA VAL A 196 4.31 9.42 -8.36
C VAL A 196 4.43 10.66 -9.20
N GLU A 197 3.87 10.65 -10.40
CA GLU A 197 3.83 11.81 -11.29
C GLU A 197 2.38 12.11 -11.69
N VAL A 198 2.08 13.39 -11.82
CA VAL A 198 0.77 13.87 -12.27
C VAL A 198 0.97 14.67 -13.53
N GLU A 199 0.19 14.33 -14.55
CA GLU A 199 0.21 14.99 -15.83
C GLU A 199 -1.11 15.69 -16.08
N PHE A 200 -1.03 17.01 -16.30
CA PHE A 200 -2.15 17.87 -16.65
C PHE A 200 -2.12 18.13 -18.13
N THR A 201 -3.21 17.81 -18.82
CA THR A 201 -3.34 17.97 -20.27
C THR A 201 -4.57 18.82 -20.60
N THR A 202 -4.34 19.86 -21.39
CA THR A 202 -5.36 20.65 -22.07
C THR A 202 -5.09 20.62 -23.57
N ASN A 203 -5.99 21.21 -24.37
CA ASN A 203 -5.82 21.28 -25.82
C ASN A 203 -4.53 22.01 -26.27
N SER A 204 -3.97 22.87 -25.41
CA SER A 204 -2.82 23.72 -25.73
C SER A 204 -1.58 23.46 -24.89
N LYS A 205 -1.71 22.74 -23.77
CA LYS A 205 -0.61 22.58 -22.80
C LYS A 205 -0.64 21.19 -22.18
N ARG A 206 0.55 20.62 -22.00
CA ARG A 206 0.78 19.38 -21.26
C ARG A 206 1.89 19.61 -20.25
N ILE A 207 1.63 19.36 -18.97
CA ILE A 207 2.57 19.58 -17.88
C ILE A 207 2.63 18.32 -17.04
N ARG A 208 3.83 17.78 -16.83
CA ARG A 208 4.08 16.65 -15.93
C ARG A 208 4.88 17.12 -14.73
N THR A 209 4.47 16.74 -13.54
CA THR A 209 5.08 17.19 -12.28
C THR A 209 4.96 16.13 -11.21
N GLN A 210 5.76 16.24 -10.16
CA GLN A 210 5.79 15.30 -9.05
C GLN A 210 5.16 15.96 -7.81
N PRO A 211 4.04 15.43 -7.28
CA PRO A 211 3.47 15.90 -6.04
C PRO A 211 4.31 15.45 -4.83
N THR A 212 4.17 16.15 -3.72
CA THR A 212 4.87 15.80 -2.48
C THR A 212 4.08 14.72 -1.74
N ARG A 213 4.76 13.68 -1.28
CA ARG A 213 4.14 12.64 -0.47
C ARG A 213 3.69 13.23 0.87
N TRP A 214 2.39 13.18 1.16
CA TRP A 214 1.86 13.59 2.47
C TRP A 214 1.83 12.38 3.41
N ASN A 215 1.29 11.25 2.96
CA ASN A 215 1.34 10.00 3.71
C ASN A 215 1.53 8.80 2.76
N LYS A 216 1.23 7.59 3.23
CA LYS A 216 1.46 6.37 2.46
C LYS A 216 0.67 6.29 1.15
N THR A 217 -0.56 6.82 1.13
CA THR A 217 -1.50 6.73 0.00
C THR A 217 -1.94 8.11 -0.53
N ILE A 218 -1.52 9.20 0.10
CA ILE A 218 -1.91 10.58 -0.25
C ILE A 218 -0.69 11.39 -0.64
N TRP A 219 -0.78 12.02 -1.81
CA TRP A 219 0.16 13.03 -2.28
C TRP A 219 -0.54 14.38 -2.39
N CYS A 220 0.18 15.44 -2.07
CA CYS A 220 -0.30 16.82 -2.10
C CYS A 220 0.58 17.66 -3.03
N MET A 221 -0.03 18.58 -3.77
CA MET A 221 0.70 19.65 -4.45
C MET A 221 -0.17 20.88 -4.60
N LYS A 222 0.45 22.04 -4.82
CA LYS A 222 -0.28 23.24 -5.22
C LYS A 222 -0.92 23.03 -6.59
N ALA A 223 -2.19 23.38 -6.71
CA ALA A 223 -2.88 23.37 -7.98
C ALA A 223 -2.16 24.26 -9.00
N LEU A 224 -2.02 23.79 -10.24
CA LEU A 224 -1.37 24.56 -11.29
C LEU A 224 -2.34 25.60 -11.86
N ASP A 225 -1.81 26.71 -12.35
CA ASP A 225 -2.61 27.76 -12.97
C ASP A 225 -3.05 27.34 -14.38
N PHE A 226 -4.36 27.12 -14.55
CA PHE A 226 -5.02 26.89 -15.82
C PHE A 226 -6.18 27.87 -16.02
N PRO A 227 -6.49 28.27 -17.27
CA PRO A 227 -7.67 29.06 -17.56
C PRO A 227 -8.95 28.24 -17.31
N ALA A 228 -10.09 28.91 -17.18
CA ALA A 228 -11.37 28.25 -16.98
C ALA A 228 -11.65 27.22 -18.10
N GLY A 229 -12.05 26.02 -17.71
CA GLY A 229 -12.26 24.88 -18.59
C GLY A 229 -11.89 23.55 -17.93
N SER A 230 -12.04 22.48 -18.68
CA SER A 230 -11.68 21.13 -18.25
C SER A 230 -10.20 20.84 -18.51
N VAL A 231 -9.53 20.26 -17.52
CA VAL A 231 -8.15 19.80 -17.56
C VAL A 231 -8.14 18.29 -17.32
N ASN A 232 -7.59 17.52 -18.25
CA ASN A 232 -7.41 16.10 -18.06
C ASN A 232 -6.21 15.85 -17.13
N VAL A 233 -6.38 15.00 -16.12
CA VAL A 233 -5.37 14.68 -15.13
C VAL A 233 -5.09 13.18 -15.19
N CYS A 234 -3.87 12.82 -15.54
CA CYS A 234 -3.37 11.45 -15.53
C CYS A 234 -2.39 11.27 -14.37
N VAL A 235 -2.65 10.27 -13.52
CA VAL A 235 -1.78 9.89 -12.41
C VAL A 235 -0.94 8.70 -12.85
N TYR A 236 0.39 8.83 -12.73
CA TYR A 236 1.36 7.80 -13.04
C TYR A 236 2.09 7.35 -11.79
N CYS A 237 2.33 6.06 -11.68
CA CYS A 237 3.25 5.48 -10.70
C CYS A 237 4.24 4.63 -11.48
N ASP A 238 5.53 4.97 -11.39
CA ASP A 238 6.62 4.30 -12.10
C ASP A 238 6.36 4.16 -13.62
N GLY A 239 5.81 5.22 -14.21
CA GLY A 239 5.47 5.29 -15.63
C GLY A 239 4.14 4.63 -16.04
N VAL A 240 3.45 3.92 -15.13
CA VAL A 240 2.16 3.27 -15.39
C VAL A 240 1.00 4.17 -14.97
N ILE A 241 0.01 4.36 -15.86
CA ILE A 241 -1.21 5.14 -15.54
C ILE A 241 -2.07 4.38 -14.54
N LYS A 242 -2.39 5.03 -13.41
CA LYS A 242 -3.25 4.51 -12.34
C LYS A 242 -4.67 5.07 -12.39
N ALA A 243 -4.81 6.32 -12.83
CA ALA A 243 -6.11 6.92 -13.10
C ALA A 243 -5.99 8.02 -14.17
N THR A 244 -7.08 8.20 -14.88
CA THR A 244 -7.32 9.35 -15.76
C THR A 244 -8.65 9.95 -15.33
N THR A 245 -8.62 11.22 -14.94
CA THR A 245 -9.82 11.97 -14.52
C THR A 245 -9.84 13.34 -15.18
N GLU A 246 -10.97 14.01 -15.10
CA GLU A 246 -11.11 15.41 -15.50
C GLU A 246 -11.24 16.28 -14.25
N MET A 247 -10.58 17.44 -14.26
CA MET A 247 -10.67 18.47 -13.25
C MET A 247 -11.13 19.77 -13.90
N LYS A 248 -12.10 20.45 -13.28
CA LYS A 248 -12.69 21.66 -13.84
C LYS A 248 -12.11 22.90 -13.18
N TYR A 249 -11.55 23.80 -13.98
CA TYR A 249 -11.19 25.14 -13.55
C TYR A 249 -12.35 26.08 -13.85
N SER A 250 -12.87 26.77 -12.84
CA SER A 250 -13.93 27.75 -13.03
C SER A 250 -13.48 29.13 -12.55
N THR A 251 -13.81 30.16 -13.33
CA THR A 251 -13.77 31.52 -12.82
C THR A 251 -14.91 31.64 -11.83
N THR A 252 -14.60 31.85 -10.55
CA THR A 252 -15.61 32.12 -9.52
C THR A 252 -16.38 33.37 -9.89
N ALA A 253 -17.46 33.22 -10.64
CA ALA A 253 -18.42 34.28 -10.87
C ALA A 253 -19.42 34.24 -9.72
N LYS A 254 -19.04 34.84 -8.58
CA LYS A 254 -19.89 35.00 -7.37
C LYS A 254 -20.33 33.66 -6.73
N PRO A 255 -20.81 33.68 -5.46
CA PRO A 255 -21.09 32.47 -4.71
C PRO A 255 -22.19 31.67 -5.42
N MET A 256 -21.99 30.37 -5.55
CA MET A 256 -22.94 29.46 -6.18
C MET A 256 -24.15 29.24 -5.25
N GLU A 257 -25.10 30.17 -5.29
CA GLU A 257 -26.52 29.82 -5.17
C GLU A 257 -26.86 28.95 -6.39
N ASN A 258 -26.65 27.63 -6.30
CA ASN A 258 -27.31 26.67 -7.19
C ASN A 258 -27.15 25.24 -6.66
N LEU A 259 -27.80 24.98 -5.53
CA LEU A 259 -28.28 23.65 -5.16
C LEU A 259 -29.74 23.65 -4.65
N LEU A 260 -30.50 24.73 -4.90
CA LEU A 260 -31.91 24.80 -4.55
C LEU A 260 -32.75 25.11 -5.79
N GLY A 261 -33.02 24.05 -6.55
CA GLY A 261 -34.16 24.05 -7.45
C GLY A 261 -35.44 24.21 -6.63
N VAL A 262 -36.04 25.39 -6.76
CA VAL A 262 -37.43 25.72 -6.39
C VAL A 262 -37.74 25.66 -4.90
N ALA A 263 -37.48 26.75 -4.18
CA ALA A 263 -38.29 27.12 -3.02
C ALA A 263 -38.51 28.64 -3.00
N HIS A 264 -39.74 29.02 -2.70
CA HIS A 264 -40.30 30.37 -2.78
C HIS A 264 -39.54 31.43 -1.97
N PRO A 265 -39.64 32.72 -2.35
CA PRO A 265 -38.94 33.80 -1.67
C PRO A 265 -39.60 34.05 -0.31
N GLY A 266 -38.99 33.54 0.77
CA GLY A 266 -39.56 33.68 2.11
C GLY A 266 -38.67 33.27 3.27
N ASP A 267 -37.75 32.31 3.10
CA ASP A 267 -37.01 31.76 4.25
C ASP A 267 -35.51 32.02 4.18
N SER A 268 -35.09 32.94 5.04
CA SER A 268 -33.69 33.25 5.32
C SER A 268 -33.00 32.10 6.05
N ALA A 269 -31.75 31.84 5.66
CA ALA A 269 -30.70 31.14 6.40
C ALA A 269 -30.90 29.64 6.64
N CYS A 270 -30.41 28.81 5.70
CA CYS A 270 -30.04 27.43 6.02
C CYS A 270 -28.57 27.42 6.47
N GLN A 271 -28.33 27.84 7.71
CA GLN A 271 -27.12 27.46 8.43
C GLN A 271 -27.43 26.07 8.99
N LYS A 272 -27.10 25.00 8.26
CA LYS A 272 -27.22 23.66 8.83
C LYS A 272 -26.29 23.58 10.03
N ASP A 273 -26.86 23.25 11.17
CA ASP A 273 -26.13 23.16 12.42
C ASP A 273 -25.08 22.05 12.31
N ILE A 274 -23.90 22.26 12.91
CA ILE A 274 -22.82 21.25 12.88
C ILE A 274 -23.31 19.94 13.52
N ASP A 275 -24.17 20.06 14.52
CA ASP A 275 -24.78 18.93 15.21
C ASP A 275 -25.73 18.15 14.29
N GLU A 276 -26.48 18.83 13.41
CA GLU A 276 -27.37 18.18 12.43
C GLU A 276 -26.55 17.43 11.37
N LEU A 277 -25.40 17.97 10.97
CA LEU A 277 -24.48 17.31 10.06
C LEU A 277 -23.83 16.07 10.70
N ASP A 278 -23.45 16.16 11.98
CA ASP A 278 -22.87 15.06 12.75
C ASP A 278 -23.88 13.90 12.90
N ASP A 279 -25.15 14.22 13.17
CA ASP A 279 -26.23 13.24 13.24
C ASP A 279 -26.44 12.51 11.90
N ILE A 280 -26.40 13.24 10.78
CA ILE A 280 -26.53 12.66 9.44
C ILE A 280 -25.36 11.74 9.14
N LEU A 281 -24.12 12.19 9.38
CA LEU A 281 -22.91 11.38 9.16
C LEU A 281 -22.93 10.12 10.03
N THR A 282 -23.28 10.26 11.31
CA THR A 282 -23.42 9.14 12.24
C THR A 282 -24.45 8.12 11.74
N SER A 283 -25.58 8.58 11.20
CA SER A 283 -26.60 7.71 10.64
C SER A 283 -26.10 6.91 9.42
N ILE A 284 -25.37 7.57 8.51
CA ILE A 284 -24.78 6.94 7.32
C ILE A 284 -23.75 5.88 7.73
N PHE A 285 -22.84 6.20 8.64
CA PHE A 285 -21.81 5.27 9.07
C PHE A 285 -22.36 4.07 9.84
N LYS A 286 -23.42 4.25 10.63
CA LYS A 286 -24.13 3.11 11.27
C LYS A 286 -24.78 2.18 10.24
N HIS A 287 -25.22 2.71 9.11
CA HIS A 287 -25.83 1.91 8.05
C HIS A 287 -24.78 1.12 7.27
N GLU A 288 -23.65 1.74 6.91
CA GLU A 288 -22.61 1.09 6.10
C GLU A 288 -21.63 0.23 6.91
N ILE A 289 -21.47 0.51 8.21
CA ILE A 289 -20.54 -0.21 9.10
C ILE A 289 -21.26 -0.71 10.37
N PRO A 290 -22.18 -1.68 10.23
CA PRO A 290 -23.10 -2.07 11.31
C PRO A 290 -22.44 -2.70 12.54
N TYR A 291 -21.18 -3.13 12.45
CA TYR A 291 -20.44 -3.77 13.55
C TYR A 291 -19.54 -2.81 14.35
N TYR A 292 -19.58 -1.51 14.05
CA TYR A 292 -18.75 -0.51 14.74
C TYR A 292 -19.55 0.24 15.81
N GLU A 293 -19.17 0.09 17.09
CA GLU A 293 -19.75 0.86 18.19
C GLU A 293 -19.09 2.24 18.28
N PHE A 294 -19.76 3.26 17.75
CA PHE A 294 -19.38 4.65 17.97
C PHE A 294 -19.63 5.04 19.43
N ARG A 295 -18.57 5.32 20.19
CA ARG A 295 -18.68 6.03 21.46
C ARG A 295 -18.75 7.53 21.18
N SER A 296 -19.86 8.16 21.53
CA SER A 296 -19.97 9.61 21.49
C SER A 296 -18.98 10.23 22.49
N PHE A 297 -18.23 11.23 22.03
CA PHE A 297 -17.31 11.98 22.87
C PHE A 297 -18.15 12.92 23.75
N GLN A 298 -18.22 12.69 25.06
CA GLN A 298 -18.81 13.66 25.98
C GLN A 298 -17.71 14.63 26.43
N PRO A 299 -17.81 15.95 26.16
CA PRO A 299 -16.88 16.91 26.71
C PRO A 299 -17.12 17.01 28.21
N GLU A 300 -16.13 16.64 29.02
CA GLU A 300 -16.13 16.93 30.45
C GLU A 300 -16.05 18.46 30.65
N ILE A 301 -17.21 19.07 30.87
CA ILE A 301 -17.31 20.47 31.28
C ILE A 301 -16.80 20.56 32.72
N ASN A 302 -15.52 20.89 32.89
CA ASN A 302 -14.96 21.33 34.17
C ASN A 302 -15.56 22.70 34.53
N LEU A 303 -16.67 22.68 35.27
CA LEU A 303 -17.25 23.87 35.88
C LEU A 303 -16.39 24.29 37.08
N GLN A 304 -15.52 25.28 36.85
CA GLN A 304 -14.99 26.15 37.90
C GLN A 304 -16.13 26.96 38.53
N LYS A 305 -16.38 26.73 39.83
CA LYS A 305 -16.84 27.73 40.81
C LYS A 305 -16.56 27.17 42.21
N GLU A 306 -15.54 27.66 42.91
CA GLU A 306 -15.55 28.87 43.76
C GLU A 306 -15.64 28.45 45.24
N ARG A 307 -14.51 28.51 45.95
CA ARG A 307 -14.48 28.61 47.41
C ARG A 307 -13.32 29.50 47.82
N GLU A 308 -13.52 30.81 47.67
CA GLU A 308 -12.95 31.76 48.63
C GLU A 308 -13.84 31.75 49.87
N TYR A 309 -13.27 31.39 51.02
CA TYR A 309 -13.59 31.97 52.32
C TYR A 309 -12.55 31.47 53.33
N PHE A 310 -11.59 32.33 53.66
CA PHE A 310 -10.79 32.23 54.87
C PHE A 310 -11.64 32.59 56.09
N PRO A 311 -11.40 31.93 57.23
CA PRO A 311 -11.39 32.63 58.49
C PRO A 311 -9.99 32.51 59.13
N THR A 312 -9.45 33.66 59.49
CA THR A 312 -8.32 33.85 60.39
C THR A 312 -8.55 33.18 61.75
N ALA A 313 -7.60 32.36 62.21
CA ALA A 313 -7.29 32.25 63.64
C ALA A 313 -5.88 31.67 63.84
N SER A 314 -5.09 32.47 64.54
CA SER A 314 -3.75 32.22 65.09
C SER A 314 -3.67 30.95 65.94
N ILE A 315 -2.64 30.11 65.75
CA ILE A 315 -1.97 29.44 66.86
C ILE A 315 -0.45 29.55 66.69
N ILE A 316 0.12 30.07 67.76
CA ILE A 316 1.48 30.42 68.10
C ILE A 316 2.41 29.19 68.10
N HIS A 317 3.69 29.45 67.77
CA HIS A 317 4.90 28.72 68.18
C HIS A 317 4.74 27.81 69.42
N THR A 318 5.43 26.66 69.45
CA THR A 318 6.54 26.37 70.38
C THR A 318 6.99 24.90 70.27
N LEU A 319 8.30 24.75 70.03
CA LEU A 319 9.20 23.57 70.13
C LEU A 319 9.13 22.47 69.05
#